data_AF-A0A2M9YHY5-F1
#
_entry.id   AF-A0A2M9YHY5-F1
#
_cell.length_a   1.000
_cell.length_b   1.000
_cell.length_c   1.000
_cell.angle_alpha   90.00
_cell.angle_beta   90.00
_cell.angle_gamma   90.00
#
_symmetry.space_group_name_H-M   'P 1'
#
loop_
_entity.id
_entity.type
_entity.pdbx_description
1 polymer ?
#
loop_
_entity_poly.entity_id
_entity_poly.type
_entity_poly.pdbx_seq_one_letter_code
_entity_poly.pdbx_strand_id
1 'polypeptide(L)'
;MFDTLKKISEHDTGKDAYRTGQIVYVPEAGEGKHLHQNKDGKLEYYRIKYETLNAKEGTEFFCAEKVRFNLEKKFQATSAKLKKNPLDLKARQELETNLDSYLKFANAVQGKSQIIRNFLFFSLGKYMKGDQGIPVSPCEFTQKILNPITIATSGLTDADSKLAWAANIQIFTAYELGFTMAGYCK
;
A
#
# COMPACT_ATOMS: atom_id res chain seq x y z
N MET A 1 -6.61 -21.58 -3.30
CA MET A 1 -6.11 -21.71 -4.69
C MET A 1 -7.27 -21.73 -5.69
N PHE A 2 -8.37 -22.45 -5.42
CA PHE A 2 -9.58 -22.45 -6.25
C PHE A 2 -10.30 -21.10 -6.38
N ASP A 3 -10.37 -20.29 -5.31
CA ASP A 3 -10.97 -18.93 -5.39
C ASP A 3 -10.21 -17.98 -6.32
N THR A 4 -8.89 -18.15 -6.46
CA THR A 4 -8.08 -17.34 -7.36
C THR A 4 -8.42 -17.67 -8.81
N LEU A 5 -8.58 -18.96 -9.13
CA LEU A 5 -8.94 -19.44 -10.47
C LEU A 5 -10.36 -19.03 -10.87
N LYS A 6 -11.30 -19.06 -9.91
CA LYS A 6 -12.68 -18.61 -10.16
C LYS A 6 -12.75 -17.11 -10.47
N LYS A 7 -11.98 -16.27 -9.77
CA LYS A 7 -11.86 -14.84 -10.08
C LYS A 7 -11.21 -14.55 -11.43
N ILE A 8 -10.26 -15.39 -11.87
CA ILE A 8 -9.67 -15.30 -13.21
C ILE A 8 -10.78 -15.53 -14.27
N SER A 9 -11.71 -16.46 -14.03
CA SER A 9 -12.83 -16.71 -14.96
C SER A 9 -13.94 -15.65 -14.92
N GLU A 10 -14.20 -15.00 -13.78
CA GLU A 10 -15.24 -13.97 -13.66
C GLU A 10 -14.82 -12.63 -14.29
N HIS A 11 -13.54 -12.44 -14.61
CA HIS A 11 -12.99 -11.30 -15.35
C HIS A 11 -12.85 -11.55 -16.86
N ASP A 12 -13.28 -12.71 -17.36
CA ASP A 12 -13.14 -13.12 -18.76
C ASP A 12 -14.21 -12.46 -19.65
N THR A 13 -14.14 -11.14 -19.80
CA THR A 13 -14.62 -10.49 -21.02
C THR A 13 -13.53 -10.60 -22.07
N GLY A 14 -13.42 -11.78 -22.69
CA GLY A 14 -12.66 -12.10 -23.90
C GLY A 14 -11.46 -11.22 -24.26
N LYS A 15 -10.26 -11.84 -24.18
CA LYS A 15 -8.91 -11.38 -24.61
C LYS A 15 -8.10 -10.70 -23.51
N ASP A 16 -7.28 -11.47 -22.79
CA ASP A 16 -6.03 -11.07 -22.10
C ASP A 16 -5.99 -9.72 -21.33
N ALA A 17 -7.13 -9.10 -21.04
CA ALA A 17 -7.25 -7.73 -20.55
C ALA A 17 -7.68 -7.78 -19.08
N TYR A 18 -6.74 -7.46 -18.21
CA TYR A 18 -6.92 -7.53 -16.78
C TYR A 18 -7.46 -6.20 -16.29
N ARG A 19 -8.49 -6.24 -15.44
CA ARG A 19 -8.96 -5.07 -14.71
C ARG A 19 -7.93 -4.71 -13.65
N THR A 20 -7.06 -3.77 -14.00
CA THR A 20 -6.08 -3.20 -13.09
C THR A 20 -6.55 -1.86 -12.54
N GLY A 21 -5.80 -1.32 -11.58
CA GLY A 21 -5.99 0.01 -11.05
C GLY A 21 -4.88 0.96 -11.49
N GLN A 22 -5.20 2.25 -11.52
CA GLN A 22 -4.21 3.31 -11.51
C GLN A 22 -4.11 3.93 -10.12
N ILE A 23 -2.88 4.33 -9.77
CA ILE A 23 -2.68 5.28 -8.68
C ILE A 23 -3.11 6.65 -9.20
N VAL A 24 -3.97 7.34 -8.45
CA VAL A 24 -4.49 8.66 -8.78
C VAL A 24 -4.13 9.64 -7.68
N TYR A 25 -3.79 10.86 -8.06
CA TYR A 25 -3.67 11.97 -7.12
C TYR A 25 -5.01 12.70 -7.02
N VAL A 26 -5.44 13.03 -5.80
CA VAL A 26 -6.65 13.82 -5.53
C VAL A 26 -6.23 15.18 -4.98
N PRO A 27 -6.18 16.24 -5.81
CA PRO A 27 -5.66 17.55 -5.40
C PRO A 27 -6.37 18.14 -4.19
N GLU A 28 -7.70 18.01 -4.12
CA GLU A 28 -8.53 18.58 -3.06
C GLU A 28 -8.24 17.95 -1.70
N ALA A 29 -7.82 16.69 -1.70
CA ALA A 29 -7.47 15.95 -0.49
C ALA A 29 -5.96 15.98 -0.19
N GLY A 30 -5.13 16.44 -1.14
CA GLY A 30 -3.67 16.41 -1.04
C GLY A 30 -3.13 15.01 -0.78
N GLU A 31 -3.72 13.98 -1.39
CA GLU A 31 -3.34 12.58 -1.17
C GLU A 31 -3.45 11.72 -2.44
N GLY A 32 -2.64 10.67 -2.49
CA GLY A 32 -2.75 9.62 -3.50
C GLY A 32 -3.73 8.51 -3.09
N LYS A 33 -4.45 7.98 -4.08
CA LYS A 33 -5.39 6.87 -3.93
C LYS A 33 -5.10 5.80 -4.97
N HIS A 34 -5.39 4.53 -4.65
CA HIS A 34 -5.16 3.42 -5.58
C HIS A 34 -6.38 2.50 -5.60
N LEU A 35 -6.67 1.90 -4.46
CA LEU A 35 -7.82 1.04 -4.26
C LEU A 35 -8.42 1.25 -2.86
N HIS A 36 -9.68 0.91 -2.70
CA HIS A 36 -10.40 0.88 -1.43
C HIS A 36 -11.23 -0.39 -1.28
N GLN A 37 -11.76 -0.58 -0.09
CA GLN A 37 -12.76 -1.61 0.18
C GLN A 37 -14.14 -0.96 0.09
N ASN A 38 -15.08 -1.59 -0.62
CA ASN A 38 -16.47 -1.15 -0.66
C ASN A 38 -17.28 -1.66 0.54
N LYS A 39 -18.57 -1.32 0.62
CA LYS A 39 -19.45 -1.72 1.74
C LYS A 39 -19.61 -3.24 1.89
N ASP A 40 -19.51 -3.98 0.78
CA ASP A 40 -19.61 -5.45 0.74
C ASP A 40 -18.26 -6.12 1.02
N GLY A 41 -17.24 -5.34 1.33
CA GLY A 41 -15.92 -5.85 1.63
C GLY A 41 -15.08 -6.22 0.40
N LYS A 42 -15.53 -5.89 -0.81
CA LYS A 42 -14.80 -6.12 -2.07
C LYS A 42 -13.79 -5.01 -2.36
N LEU A 43 -12.73 -5.36 -3.06
CA LEU A 43 -11.73 -4.40 -3.53
C LEU A 43 -12.23 -3.66 -4.76
N GLU A 44 -12.10 -2.33 -4.75
CA GLU A 44 -12.43 -1.46 -5.87
C GLU A 44 -11.29 -0.47 -6.12
N TYR A 45 -10.97 -0.27 -7.40
CA TYR A 45 -9.99 0.71 -7.83
C TYR A 45 -10.64 2.08 -7.98
N TYR A 46 -9.94 3.13 -7.52
CA TYR A 46 -10.43 4.50 -7.68
C TYR A 46 -10.49 4.92 -9.15
N ARG A 47 -9.54 4.45 -9.97
CA ARG A 47 -9.57 4.54 -11.42
C ARG A 47 -9.20 3.20 -12.00
N ILE A 48 -10.13 2.66 -12.78
CA ILE A 48 -9.95 1.38 -13.48
C ILE A 48 -9.08 1.61 -14.71
N LYS A 49 -8.11 0.74 -14.92
CA LYS A 49 -7.32 0.65 -16.15
C LYS A 49 -7.30 -0.79 -16.63
N TYR A 50 -7.56 -1.02 -17.90
CA TYR A 50 -7.43 -2.34 -18.48
C TYR A 50 -6.03 -2.48 -19.08
N GLU A 51 -5.34 -3.55 -18.73
CA GLU A 51 -3.98 -3.82 -19.21
C GLU A 51 -3.93 -5.22 -19.80
N THR A 52 -3.30 -5.36 -20.95
CA THR A 52 -3.05 -6.69 -21.53
C THR A 52 -1.87 -7.32 -20.83
N LEU A 53 -2.09 -8.41 -20.10
CA LEU A 53 -1.05 -9.13 -19.37
C LEU A 53 -0.95 -10.57 -19.88
N ASN A 54 0.26 -11.10 -19.97
CA ASN A 54 0.39 -12.54 -20.20
C ASN A 54 -0.03 -13.33 -18.93
N ALA A 55 -0.25 -14.64 -19.07
CA ALA A 55 -0.74 -15.48 -17.97
C ALA A 55 0.13 -15.43 -16.70
N LYS A 56 1.45 -15.30 -16.84
CA LYS A 56 2.37 -15.17 -15.70
C LYS A 56 2.20 -13.82 -15.02
N GLU A 57 2.21 -12.73 -15.78
CA GLU A 57 2.02 -11.38 -15.27
C GLU A 57 0.65 -11.20 -14.60
N GLY A 58 -0.40 -11.75 -15.20
CA GLY A 58 -1.74 -11.77 -14.61
C GLY A 58 -1.79 -12.50 -13.27
N THR A 59 -1.14 -13.65 -13.17
CA THR A 59 -1.02 -14.39 -11.89
C THR A 59 -0.26 -13.59 -10.85
N GLU A 60 0.88 -13.02 -11.22
CA GLU A 60 1.70 -12.19 -10.31
C GLU A 60 0.95 -10.95 -9.84
N PHE A 61 0.17 -10.32 -10.71
CA PHE A 61 -0.70 -9.20 -10.40
C PHE A 61 -1.73 -9.56 -9.31
N PHE A 62 -2.50 -10.63 -9.49
CA PHE A 62 -3.50 -11.04 -8.50
C PHE A 62 -2.88 -11.48 -7.18
N CYS A 63 -1.72 -12.14 -7.22
CA CYS A 63 -0.96 -12.47 -6.02
C CYS A 63 -0.55 -11.20 -5.27
N ALA A 64 -0.02 -10.20 -5.97
CA ALA A 64 0.38 -8.93 -5.37
C ALA A 64 -0.81 -8.16 -4.79
N GLU A 65 -1.93 -8.09 -5.52
CA GLU A 65 -3.18 -7.49 -5.04
C GLU A 65 -3.63 -8.13 -3.72
N LYS A 66 -3.66 -9.46 -3.68
CA LYS A 66 -4.09 -10.22 -2.50
C LYS A 66 -3.14 -10.04 -1.31
N VAL A 67 -1.83 -10.10 -1.54
CA VAL A 67 -0.82 -9.91 -0.49
C VAL A 67 -0.92 -8.50 0.08
N ARG A 68 -0.95 -7.49 -0.79
CA ARG A 68 -1.14 -6.09 -0.40
C ARG A 68 -2.41 -5.96 0.45
N PHE A 69 -3.56 -6.44 -0.01
CA PHE A 69 -4.81 -6.30 0.73
C PHE A 69 -4.76 -6.93 2.12
N ASN A 70 -4.18 -8.13 2.22
CA ASN A 70 -4.02 -8.80 3.51
C ASN A 70 -3.08 -8.00 4.43
N LEU A 71 -2.01 -7.38 3.91
CA LEU A 71 -1.14 -6.49 4.67
C LEU A 71 -1.91 -5.27 5.17
N GLU A 72 -2.66 -4.57 4.31
CA GLU A 72 -3.43 -3.39 4.74
C GLU A 72 -4.41 -3.73 5.88
N LYS A 73 -5.10 -4.87 5.79
CA LYS A 73 -5.98 -5.35 6.86
C LYS A 73 -5.25 -5.60 8.18
N LYS A 74 -4.05 -6.18 8.13
CA LYS A 74 -3.24 -6.41 9.34
C LYS A 74 -2.81 -5.09 9.97
N PHE A 75 -2.31 -4.14 9.18
CA PHE A 75 -1.98 -2.79 9.65
C PHE A 75 -3.20 -2.12 10.28
N GLN A 76 -4.36 -2.13 9.61
CA GLN A 76 -5.61 -1.58 10.14
C GLN A 76 -6.01 -2.17 11.49
N ALA A 77 -5.97 -3.50 11.61
CA ALA A 77 -6.33 -4.19 12.84
C ALA A 77 -5.36 -3.85 13.98
N THR A 78 -4.05 -3.81 13.72
CA THR A 78 -3.04 -3.45 14.71
C THR A 78 -3.13 -1.98 15.12
N SER A 79 -3.34 -1.06 14.17
CA SER A 79 -3.58 0.36 14.47
C SER A 79 -4.78 0.57 15.37
N ALA A 80 -5.89 -0.16 15.13
CA ALA A 80 -7.07 -0.09 15.99
C ALA A 80 -6.81 -0.54 17.44
N LYS A 81 -5.89 -1.50 17.65
CA LYS A 81 -5.45 -1.91 19.00
C LYS A 81 -4.62 -0.81 19.66
N LEU A 82 -3.62 -0.28 18.94
CA LEU A 82 -2.71 0.76 19.45
C LEU A 82 -3.43 2.09 19.72
N LYS A 83 -4.49 2.40 18.98
CA LYS A 83 -5.38 3.52 19.30
C LYS A 83 -6.01 3.38 20.69
N LYS A 84 -6.45 2.16 21.05
CA LYS A 84 -7.08 1.89 22.35
C LYS A 84 -6.05 1.87 23.48
N ASN A 85 -4.88 1.28 23.23
CA ASN A 85 -3.77 1.24 24.16
C ASN A 85 -2.44 1.45 23.43
N PRO A 86 -1.89 2.68 23.42
CA PRO A 86 -0.63 2.98 22.75
C PRO A 86 0.58 2.23 23.32
N LEU A 87 0.50 1.73 24.56
CA LEU A 87 1.60 1.03 25.24
C LEU A 87 1.47 -0.50 25.15
N ASP A 88 0.53 -1.02 24.37
CA ASP A 88 0.38 -2.47 24.15
C ASP A 88 1.62 -3.05 23.43
N LEU A 89 2.48 -3.71 24.21
CA LEU A 89 3.73 -4.32 23.72
C LEU A 89 3.46 -5.41 22.67
N LYS A 90 2.37 -6.16 22.79
CA LYS A 90 2.01 -7.21 21.85
C LYS A 90 1.58 -6.60 20.52
N ALA A 91 0.73 -5.58 20.56
CA ALA A 91 0.32 -4.86 19.35
C ALA A 91 1.51 -4.17 18.67
N ARG A 92 2.48 -3.65 19.43
CA ARG A 92 3.74 -3.12 18.88
C ARG A 92 4.59 -4.19 18.19
N GLN A 93 4.68 -5.39 18.77
CA GLN A 93 5.41 -6.50 18.13
C GLN A 93 4.71 -7.01 16.86
N GLU A 94 3.36 -7.09 16.87
CA GLU A 94 2.56 -7.39 15.68
C GLU A 94 2.84 -6.37 14.56
N LEU A 95 3.04 -5.11 14.93
CA LEU A 95 3.30 -4.03 14.00
C LEU A 95 4.65 -4.15 13.29
N GLU A 96 5.72 -4.43 14.05
CA GLU A 96 7.03 -4.70 13.46
C GLU A 96 6.98 -5.95 12.55
N THR A 97 6.19 -6.96 12.92
CA THR A 97 5.97 -8.15 12.06
C THR A 97 5.24 -7.80 10.76
N ASN A 98 4.26 -6.89 10.82
CA ASN A 98 3.56 -6.39 9.64
C ASN A 98 4.50 -5.58 8.73
N LEU A 99 5.38 -4.77 9.32
CA LEU A 99 6.41 -4.02 8.58
C LEU A 99 7.40 -4.95 7.89
N ASP A 100 7.95 -5.94 8.61
CA ASP A 100 8.82 -6.96 8.01
C ASP A 100 8.13 -7.70 6.84
N SER A 101 6.85 -8.05 7.00
CA SER A 101 6.06 -8.66 5.93
C SER A 101 5.89 -7.74 4.71
N TYR A 102 5.71 -6.43 4.94
CA TYR A 102 5.67 -5.44 3.87
C TYR A 102 7.02 -5.30 3.16
N LEU A 103 8.13 -5.26 3.90
CA LEU A 103 9.48 -5.18 3.32
C LEU A 103 9.82 -6.42 2.49
N LYS A 104 9.44 -7.62 2.95
CA LYS A 104 9.54 -8.86 2.17
C LYS A 104 8.74 -8.79 0.88
N PHE A 105 7.51 -8.29 0.96
CA PHE A 105 6.68 -8.07 -0.23
C PHE A 105 7.32 -7.08 -1.21
N ALA A 106 7.88 -5.96 -0.71
CA ALA A 106 8.59 -4.98 -1.52
C ALA A 106 9.77 -5.57 -2.30
N ASN A 107 10.61 -6.35 -1.61
CA ASN A 107 11.73 -7.03 -2.25
C ASN A 107 11.26 -8.08 -3.27
N ALA A 108 10.18 -8.81 -2.98
CA ALA A 108 9.64 -9.82 -3.89
C ALA A 108 9.04 -9.24 -5.18
N VAL A 109 8.61 -7.97 -5.16
CA VAL A 109 8.13 -7.26 -6.36
C VAL A 109 9.21 -6.42 -7.05
N GLN A 110 10.44 -6.44 -6.54
CA GLN A 110 11.57 -5.82 -7.22
C GLN A 110 11.79 -6.47 -8.59
N GLY A 111 12.04 -5.65 -9.60
CA GLY A 111 12.22 -6.11 -10.99
C GLY A 111 10.93 -6.49 -11.72
N LYS A 112 9.76 -6.43 -11.07
CA LYS A 112 8.46 -6.63 -11.73
C LYS A 112 7.99 -5.37 -12.45
N SER A 113 6.96 -5.51 -13.29
CA SER A 113 6.34 -4.39 -14.01
C SER A 113 5.80 -3.31 -13.05
N GLN A 114 5.63 -2.08 -13.56
CA GLN A 114 5.09 -0.97 -12.77
C GLN A 114 3.69 -1.27 -12.20
N ILE A 115 2.86 -1.98 -12.96
CA ILE A 115 1.51 -2.39 -12.53
C ILE A 115 1.57 -3.19 -11.22
N ILE A 116 2.55 -4.09 -11.07
CA ILE A 116 2.70 -4.89 -9.86
C ILE A 116 3.36 -4.06 -8.74
N ARG A 117 4.37 -3.25 -9.06
CA ARG A 117 5.06 -2.40 -8.08
C ARG A 117 4.15 -1.33 -7.48
N ASN A 118 3.10 -0.91 -8.20
CA ASN A 118 2.07 0.00 -7.68
C ASN A 118 1.32 -0.54 -6.45
N PHE A 119 1.33 -1.85 -6.20
CA PHE A 119 0.79 -2.40 -4.95
C PHE A 119 1.63 -2.08 -3.71
N LEU A 120 2.85 -1.55 -3.87
CA LEU A 120 3.60 -0.98 -2.75
C LEU A 120 3.02 0.34 -2.26
N PHE A 121 2.13 0.96 -3.04
CA PHE A 121 1.43 2.17 -2.63
C PHE A 121 0.56 1.90 -1.40
N PHE A 122 0.93 2.54 -0.30
CA PHE A 122 0.28 2.41 0.98
C PHE A 122 -0.16 3.79 1.44
N SER A 123 -1.45 4.10 1.24
CA SER A 123 -2.02 5.39 1.68
C SER A 123 -2.13 5.40 3.21
N LEU A 124 -1.22 6.13 3.87
CA LEU A 124 -1.24 6.30 5.32
C LEU A 124 -1.86 7.62 5.77
N GLY A 125 -2.27 8.49 4.84
CA GLY A 125 -2.85 9.80 5.17
C GLY A 125 -3.98 9.72 6.19
N LYS A 126 -4.88 8.73 6.04
CA LYS A 126 -5.99 8.45 6.97
C LYS A 126 -5.58 7.98 8.38
N TYR A 127 -4.37 7.45 8.55
CA TYR A 127 -3.86 6.98 9.85
C TYR A 127 -2.93 7.99 10.53
N MET A 128 -2.35 8.90 9.75
CA MET A 128 -1.35 9.86 10.22
C MET A 128 -1.93 11.27 10.48
N LYS A 129 -3.01 11.68 9.79
CA LYS A 129 -3.59 13.04 9.91
C LYS A 129 -4.68 13.22 10.98
N GLY A 130 -5.13 12.17 11.68
CA GLY A 130 -6.10 12.35 12.78
C GLY A 130 -6.84 11.08 13.20
N ASP A 131 -7.19 11.02 14.49
CA ASP A 131 -8.02 10.05 15.22
C ASP A 131 -7.68 8.55 15.17
N GLN A 132 -6.90 8.02 14.22
CA GLN A 132 -6.72 6.56 14.09
C GLN A 132 -5.39 5.96 14.56
N GLY A 133 -4.50 6.75 15.16
CA GLY A 133 -3.35 6.27 15.94
C GLY A 133 -2.15 5.78 15.12
N ILE A 134 -0.97 5.99 15.72
CA ILE A 134 0.41 5.76 15.25
C ILE A 134 0.57 4.33 14.70
N PRO A 135 0.55 4.13 13.36
CA PRO A 135 0.45 2.81 12.75
C PRO A 135 1.81 2.14 12.53
N VAL A 136 2.94 2.82 12.77
CA VAL A 136 4.31 2.27 12.70
C VAL A 136 5.18 3.10 13.66
N SER A 137 6.23 2.52 14.24
CA SER A 137 7.23 3.33 14.96
C SER A 137 7.71 4.46 14.03
N PRO A 138 7.62 5.73 14.44
CA PRO A 138 8.03 6.85 13.60
C PRO A 138 9.55 6.92 13.42
N CYS A 139 10.30 6.36 14.37
CA CYS A 139 11.76 6.44 14.36
C CYS A 139 12.37 5.49 13.33
N GLU A 140 13.27 6.04 12.50
CA GLU A 140 13.92 5.36 11.37
C GLU A 140 12.91 4.91 10.29
N PHE A 141 11.68 5.42 10.32
CA PHE A 141 10.62 4.94 9.43
C PHE A 141 10.99 5.20 7.97
N THR A 142 11.43 6.41 7.64
CA THR A 142 11.86 6.80 6.29
C THR A 142 13.03 5.93 5.83
N GLN A 143 13.98 5.60 6.72
CA GLN A 143 15.10 4.71 6.38
C GLN A 143 14.61 3.29 6.04
N LYS A 144 13.68 2.74 6.83
CA LYS A 144 13.12 1.40 6.62
C LYS A 144 12.37 1.28 5.29
N ILE A 145 11.68 2.34 4.86
CA ILE A 145 10.85 2.32 3.63
C ILE A 145 11.53 2.89 2.39
N LEU A 146 12.76 3.41 2.50
CA LEU A 146 13.49 4.03 1.39
C LEU A 146 13.62 3.10 0.18
N ASN A 147 14.01 1.84 0.41
CA ASN A 147 14.14 0.86 -0.67
C ASN A 147 12.78 0.52 -1.31
N PRO A 148 11.71 0.19 -0.54
CA PRO A 148 10.35 0.07 -1.09
C PRO A 148 9.90 1.27 -1.94
N ILE A 149 10.14 2.50 -1.49
CA ILE A 149 9.80 3.73 -2.24
C ILE A 149 10.60 3.78 -3.55
N THR A 150 11.90 3.48 -3.49
CA THR A 150 12.77 3.47 -4.67
C THR A 150 12.29 2.43 -5.69
N ILE A 151 11.96 1.22 -5.23
CA ILE A 151 11.39 0.16 -6.06
C ILE A 151 10.08 0.65 -6.70
N ALA A 152 9.17 1.23 -5.93
CA ALA A 152 7.87 1.65 -6.43
C ALA A 152 7.95 2.82 -7.43
N THR A 153 8.83 3.78 -7.17
CA THR A 153 8.93 5.01 -7.96
C THR A 153 9.81 4.89 -9.21
N SER A 154 10.67 3.87 -9.28
CA SER A 154 11.61 3.68 -10.39
C SER A 154 10.91 3.38 -11.72
N GLY A 155 10.93 4.33 -12.66
CA GLY A 155 10.30 4.19 -13.97
C GLY A 155 8.81 4.57 -13.98
N LEU A 156 8.33 5.34 -13.00
CA LEU A 156 7.01 5.97 -13.08
C LEU A 156 6.97 6.97 -14.24
N THR A 157 6.01 6.80 -15.14
CA THR A 157 5.81 7.69 -16.29
C THR A 157 4.62 8.62 -16.09
N ASP A 158 3.53 8.09 -15.55
CA ASP A 158 2.25 8.75 -15.31
C ASP A 158 2.33 9.89 -14.27
N ALA A 159 1.75 11.05 -14.60
CA ALA A 159 1.81 12.25 -13.78
C ALA A 159 1.02 12.09 -12.47
N ASP A 160 -0.17 11.49 -12.51
CA ASP A 160 -0.99 11.23 -11.33
C ASP A 160 -0.26 10.31 -10.34
N SER A 161 0.37 9.25 -10.86
CA SER A 161 1.17 8.33 -10.06
C SER A 161 2.38 9.02 -9.41
N LYS A 162 3.08 9.89 -10.13
CA LYS A 162 4.19 10.69 -9.59
C LYS A 162 3.73 11.61 -8.47
N LEU A 163 2.65 12.36 -8.68
CA LEU A 163 2.08 13.27 -7.68
C LEU A 163 1.56 12.51 -6.46
N ALA A 164 0.89 11.39 -6.66
CA ALA A 164 0.40 10.53 -5.60
C ALA A 164 1.53 9.99 -4.72
N TRP A 165 2.61 9.49 -5.33
CA TRP A 165 3.79 9.04 -4.59
C TRP A 165 4.50 10.20 -3.89
N ALA A 166 4.66 11.35 -4.54
CA ALA A 166 5.27 12.53 -3.93
C ALA A 166 4.49 12.98 -2.66
N ALA A 167 3.17 13.07 -2.76
CA ALA A 167 2.31 13.40 -1.62
C ALA A 167 2.42 12.34 -0.50
N ASN A 168 2.51 11.06 -0.85
CA ASN A 168 2.64 9.99 0.14
C ASN A 168 4.01 10.00 0.84
N ILE A 169 5.09 10.24 0.10
CA ILE A 169 6.44 10.40 0.66
C ILE A 169 6.48 11.58 1.64
N GLN A 170 5.88 12.72 1.26
CA GLN A 170 5.82 13.89 2.13
C GLN A 170 5.10 13.58 3.45
N ILE A 171 4.02 12.79 3.40
CA ILE A 171 3.29 12.34 4.61
C ILE A 171 4.22 11.51 5.51
N PHE A 172 4.99 10.57 4.94
CA PHE A 172 5.91 9.73 5.71
C PHE A 172 7.03 10.55 6.38
N THR A 173 7.63 11.48 5.64
CA THR A 173 8.72 12.31 6.15
C THR A 173 8.24 13.28 7.21
N ALA A 174 7.08 13.92 7.01
CA ALA A 174 6.51 14.85 7.98
C ALA A 174 6.13 14.13 9.28
N TYR A 175 5.64 12.88 9.16
CA TYR A 175 5.34 12.02 10.30
C TYR A 175 6.58 11.76 11.15
N GLU A 176 7.67 11.22 10.59
CA GLU A 176 8.91 10.96 11.35
C GLU A 176 9.53 12.24 11.93
N LEU A 177 9.56 13.34 11.15
CA LEU A 177 10.11 14.62 11.60
C LEU A 177 9.37 15.15 12.83
N GLY A 178 8.03 15.08 12.85
CA GLY A 178 7.23 15.55 13.97
C GLY A 178 7.58 14.83 15.29
N PHE A 179 7.79 13.52 15.25
CA PHE A 179 8.18 12.73 16.43
C PHE A 179 9.63 12.96 16.84
N THR A 180 10.52 13.20 15.88
CA THR A 180 11.92 13.57 16.13
C THR A 180 12.00 14.92 16.84
N MET A 181 11.29 15.93 16.34
CA MET A 181 11.24 17.26 16.96
C MET A 181 10.62 17.25 18.36
N ALA A 182 9.66 16.34 18.61
CA ALA A 182 9.07 16.14 19.93
C ALA A 182 9.95 15.30 20.89
N GLY A 183 11.14 14.85 20.46
CA GLY A 183 12.09 14.10 21.29
C GLY A 183 11.74 12.62 21.50
N TYR A 184 10.79 12.07 20.74
CA TYR A 184 10.43 10.65 20.81
C TYR A 184 11.40 9.75 20.03
N CYS A 185 12.06 10.30 19.02
CA CYS A 185 13.13 9.65 18.27
C CYS A 185 14.45 10.34 18.61
N LYS A 186 15.49 9.54 18.84
CA LYS A 186 16.84 10.03 19.12
C LYS A 186 17.61 10.31 17.85
#